data_AF-A0AAD9JIM3-F1
#
_entry.id   AF-A0AAD9JIM3-F1
#
_cell.length_a   1.000
_cell.length_b   1.000
_cell.length_c   1.000
_cell.angle_alpha   90.00
_cell.angle_beta   90.00
_cell.angle_gamma   90.00
#
_symmetry.space_group_name_H-M   'P 1'
#
loop_
_entity.id
_entity.type
_entity.pdbx_description
1 polymer ?
#
loop_
_entity_poly.entity_id
_entity_poly.type
_entity_poly.pdbx_seq_one_letter_code
_entity_poly.pdbx_strand_id
1 'polypeptide(L)'
;MWPQWLHWPNTRLTVDSMDLCLDSKLEHFRKAIEEYNAVVSHEPVRENEKTHLPFIGNGYIGSVVNGESQLFLKYGRSLSQPVNYYPIIHVHMEGLPHKSAHLTDIKSGLVNKIQCFMLDSLCISVASQYYVHRRHSSVLIQEFRVHNPTELPVTLWNFVILVSQTGKALSAKQEKHQQDVTQSWITRR
;
A
#
# COMPACT_ATOMS: atom_id res chain seq x y z
N MET A 1 -43.65 35.41 7.83
CA MET A 1 -42.34 35.32 8.51
C MET A 1 -42.17 33.89 8.98
N TRP A 2 -41.18 33.16 8.48
CA TRP A 2 -40.94 31.77 8.87
C TRP A 2 -40.25 31.71 10.24
N PRO A 3 -40.52 30.72 11.10
CA PRO A 3 -39.95 30.65 12.44
C PRO A 3 -38.43 30.39 12.42
N GLN A 4 -37.67 31.14 13.22
CA GLN A 4 -36.21 31.04 13.36
C GLN A 4 -35.69 29.73 14.01
N TRP A 5 -36.52 28.71 14.19
CA TRP A 5 -36.11 27.42 14.76
C TRP A 5 -36.21 26.27 13.76
N LEU A 6 -36.75 26.52 12.56
CA LEU A 6 -36.63 25.63 11.41
C LEU A 6 -35.34 25.98 10.66
N HIS A 7 -34.21 25.51 11.19
CA HIS A 7 -32.96 25.44 10.43
C HIS A 7 -32.69 23.96 10.22
N TRP A 8 -32.98 23.45 9.03
CA TRP A 8 -32.38 22.19 8.66
C TRP A 8 -30.87 22.39 8.70
N PRO A 9 -30.11 21.56 9.44
CA PRO A 9 -28.67 21.63 9.34
C PRO A 9 -28.34 21.38 7.86
N ASN A 10 -27.80 22.41 7.21
CA ASN A 10 -27.06 22.20 5.97
C ASN A 10 -25.83 21.38 6.39
N THR A 11 -26.01 20.06 6.51
CA THR A 11 -24.90 19.13 6.61
C THR A 11 -24.19 19.23 5.28
N ARG A 12 -23.24 20.17 5.17
CA ARG A 12 -22.29 20.17 4.08
C ARG A 12 -21.59 18.83 4.21
N LEU A 13 -21.83 17.92 3.26
CA LEU A 13 -21.04 16.71 3.10
C LEU A 13 -19.59 17.16 2.89
N THR A 14 -18.82 17.20 3.96
CA THR A 14 -17.38 17.49 3.89
C THR A 14 -16.72 16.22 3.40
N VAL A 15 -16.55 16.11 2.08
CA VAL A 15 -15.78 15.02 1.48
C VAL A 15 -14.33 15.15 1.95
N ASP A 16 -13.77 14.08 2.49
CA ASP A 16 -12.38 14.07 2.94
C ASP A 16 -11.44 14.20 1.73
N SER A 17 -10.57 15.21 1.76
CA SER A 17 -9.53 15.44 0.75
C SER A 17 -8.62 14.22 0.50
N MET A 18 -8.35 13.40 1.53
CA MET A 18 -7.55 12.17 1.36
C MET A 18 -8.29 11.10 0.56
N ASP A 19 -9.61 10.99 0.74
CA ASP A 19 -10.44 10.07 -0.03
C ASP A 19 -10.50 10.50 -1.50
N LEU A 20 -10.64 11.81 -1.76
CA LEU A 20 -10.57 12.33 -3.12
C LEU A 20 -9.23 12.03 -3.82
N CYS A 21 -8.10 12.12 -3.10
CA CYS A 21 -6.82 11.69 -3.66
C CYS A 21 -6.84 10.21 -4.03
N LEU A 22 -7.21 9.36 -3.07
CA LEU A 22 -7.19 7.91 -3.28
C LEU A 22 -8.08 7.51 -4.46
N ASP A 23 -9.30 8.04 -4.50
CA ASP A 23 -10.28 7.75 -5.55
C ASP A 23 -9.76 8.23 -6.92
N SER A 24 -9.12 9.40 -6.98
CA SER A 24 -8.48 9.90 -8.20
C SER A 24 -7.37 8.96 -8.72
N LYS A 25 -6.61 8.33 -7.82
CA LYS A 25 -5.58 7.34 -8.22
C LYS A 25 -6.22 6.01 -8.62
N LEU A 26 -7.25 5.57 -7.90
CA LEU A 26 -7.99 4.34 -8.18
C LEU A 26 -8.75 4.39 -9.52
N GLU A 27 -9.07 5.59 -10.03
CA GLU A 27 -9.72 5.75 -11.33
C GLU A 27 -8.97 5.06 -12.49
N HIS A 28 -7.63 4.98 -12.40
CA HIS A 28 -6.81 4.26 -13.38
C HIS A 28 -7.17 2.76 -13.47
N PHE A 29 -7.76 2.21 -12.42
CA PHE A 29 -8.18 0.81 -12.31
C PHE A 29 -9.69 0.64 -12.41
N ARG A 30 -10.47 1.72 -12.65
CA ARG A 30 -11.94 1.68 -12.64
C ARG A 30 -12.49 0.55 -13.51
N LYS A 31 -11.98 0.42 -14.74
CA LYS A 31 -12.39 -0.66 -15.65
C LYS A 31 -12.18 -2.06 -15.06
N ALA A 32 -11.03 -2.31 -14.42
CA ALA A 32 -10.74 -3.61 -13.84
C ALA A 32 -11.65 -3.92 -12.63
N ILE A 33 -11.99 -2.89 -11.86
CA ILE A 33 -12.92 -2.99 -10.72
C ILE A 33 -14.35 -3.29 -11.22
N GLU A 34 -14.82 -2.53 -12.22
CA GLU A 34 -16.16 -2.70 -12.82
C GLU A 34 -16.34 -4.05 -13.51
N GLU A 35 -15.27 -4.60 -14.10
CA GLU A 35 -15.27 -5.93 -14.70
C GLU A 35 -15.01 -7.06 -13.69
N TYR A 36 -14.98 -6.77 -12.38
CA TYR A 36 -14.67 -7.73 -11.30
C TYR A 36 -13.32 -8.46 -11.46
N ASN A 37 -12.40 -7.86 -12.19
CA ASN A 37 -11.03 -8.35 -12.37
C ASN A 37 -10.11 -7.86 -11.24
N ALA A 38 -10.53 -6.84 -10.48
CA ALA A 38 -9.79 -6.31 -9.35
C ALA A 38 -10.66 -6.14 -8.11
N VAL A 39 -10.07 -6.32 -6.94
CA VAL A 39 -10.71 -6.14 -5.63
C VAL A 39 -9.97 -5.07 -4.86
N VAL A 40 -10.72 -4.13 -4.28
CA VAL A 40 -10.17 -3.02 -3.49
C VAL A 40 -10.48 -3.24 -2.01
N SER A 41 -9.52 -2.89 -1.15
CA SER A 41 -9.66 -2.85 0.31
C SER A 41 -9.02 -1.56 0.83
N HIS A 42 -9.78 -0.68 1.47
CA HIS A 42 -9.27 0.56 2.05
C HIS A 42 -8.72 0.37 3.47
N GLU A 43 -7.82 1.26 3.84
CA GLU A 43 -7.21 1.40 5.15
C GLU A 43 -7.21 2.89 5.54
N PRO A 44 -8.06 3.32 6.49
CA PRO A 44 -9.05 2.52 7.23
C PRO A 44 -10.19 1.99 6.35
N VAL A 45 -10.79 0.88 6.77
CA VAL A 45 -11.89 0.22 6.04
C VAL A 45 -13.11 1.15 5.96
N ARG A 46 -13.68 1.30 4.76
CA ARG A 46 -14.87 2.14 4.53
C ARG A 46 -16.15 1.41 4.97
N GLU A 47 -17.24 2.17 5.15
CA GLU A 47 -18.54 1.58 5.50
C GLU A 47 -19.01 0.58 4.42
N ASN A 48 -19.51 -0.57 4.86
CA ASN A 48 -19.96 -1.68 4.00
C ASN A 48 -18.88 -2.32 3.09
N GLU A 49 -17.61 -1.97 3.29
CA GLU A 49 -16.51 -2.60 2.59
C GLU A 49 -16.12 -3.93 3.26
N LYS A 50 -15.82 -4.95 2.45
CA LYS A 50 -15.25 -6.20 2.94
C LYS A 50 -13.74 -6.09 2.88
N THR A 51 -13.07 -6.46 3.98
CA THR A 51 -11.61 -6.56 3.99
C THR A 51 -11.16 -7.79 3.22
N HIS A 52 -10.13 -7.63 2.41
CA HIS A 52 -9.51 -8.72 1.66
C HIS A 52 -8.03 -8.79 2.01
N LEU A 53 -7.46 -9.99 1.95
CA LEU A 53 -6.04 -10.19 2.20
C LEU A 53 -5.26 -9.98 0.89
N PRO A 54 -4.47 -8.90 0.74
CA PRO A 54 -3.71 -8.67 -0.47
C PRO A 54 -2.53 -9.64 -0.53
N PHE A 55 -2.67 -10.72 -1.30
CA PHE A 55 -1.67 -11.80 -1.35
C PHE A 55 -0.99 -11.87 -2.71
N ILE A 56 0.33 -12.10 -2.70
CA ILE A 56 1.14 -12.38 -3.90
C ILE A 56 1.82 -13.75 -3.77
N GLY A 57 1.89 -14.48 -4.87
CA GLY A 57 2.60 -15.77 -4.88
C GLY A 57 2.60 -16.45 -6.24
N ASN A 58 3.54 -17.38 -6.42
CA ASN A 58 3.66 -18.22 -7.63
C ASN A 58 3.64 -19.73 -7.30
N GLY A 59 3.28 -20.10 -6.07
CA GLY A 59 3.29 -21.48 -5.58
C GLY A 59 4.65 -21.99 -5.09
N TYR A 60 5.74 -21.26 -5.31
CA TYR A 60 7.07 -21.52 -4.73
C TYR A 60 7.37 -20.59 -3.57
N ILE A 61 7.07 -19.30 -3.76
CA ILE A 61 7.11 -18.29 -2.70
C ILE A 61 5.79 -17.53 -2.69
N GLY A 62 5.43 -16.99 -1.53
CA GLY A 62 4.29 -16.10 -1.38
C GLY A 62 4.39 -15.24 -0.13
N SER A 63 3.71 -14.11 -0.14
CA SER A 63 3.63 -13.22 1.01
C SER A 63 2.36 -12.39 0.94
N VAL A 64 1.90 -11.92 2.09
CA VAL A 64 0.84 -10.92 2.16
C VAL A 64 1.49 -9.55 2.01
N VAL A 65 0.87 -8.66 1.26
CA VAL A 65 1.34 -7.29 1.08
C VAL A 65 0.89 -6.46 2.28
N ASN A 66 1.59 -6.64 3.40
CA ASN A 66 1.41 -5.88 4.63
C ASN A 66 2.77 -5.67 5.32
N GLY A 67 2.83 -4.62 6.15
CA GLY A 67 3.89 -4.20 7.09
C GLY A 67 4.84 -5.30 7.54
N GLU A 68 4.19 -6.32 8.07
CA GLU A 68 4.76 -7.26 9.01
C GLU A 68 4.63 -8.69 8.48
N SER A 69 4.43 -8.82 7.16
CA SER A 69 4.19 -10.13 6.55
C SER A 69 5.48 -10.87 6.25
N GLN A 70 5.54 -12.11 6.72
CA GLN A 70 6.62 -13.04 6.44
C GLN A 70 6.55 -13.55 5.00
N LEU A 71 7.69 -13.99 4.47
CA LEU A 71 7.76 -14.80 3.26
C LEU A 71 7.45 -16.25 3.60
N PHE A 72 6.57 -16.87 2.81
CA PHE A 72 6.27 -18.29 2.86
C PHE A 72 6.92 -19.00 1.69
N LEU A 73 7.56 -20.13 1.98
CA LEU A 73 8.11 -21.03 0.99
C LEU A 73 7.22 -22.26 0.82
N LYS A 74 7.30 -22.86 -0.36
CA LYS A 74 6.63 -24.12 -0.66
C LYS A 74 7.25 -25.23 0.18
N TYR A 75 6.40 -25.96 0.89
CA TYR A 75 6.75 -27.19 1.57
C TYR A 75 5.71 -28.25 1.25
N GLY A 76 6.16 -29.35 0.63
CA GLY A 76 5.27 -30.36 0.06
C GLY A 76 4.35 -29.80 -1.03
N ARG A 77 3.04 -29.79 -0.76
CA ARG A 77 1.98 -29.35 -1.70
C ARG A 77 1.41 -27.96 -1.39
N SER A 78 1.90 -27.26 -0.36
CA SER A 78 1.37 -25.96 0.06
C SER A 78 2.48 -24.94 0.34
N LEU A 79 2.14 -23.64 0.30
CA LEU A 79 2.98 -22.55 0.81
C LEU A 79 2.80 -22.49 2.34
N SER A 80 3.54 -23.34 3.06
CA SER A 80 3.32 -23.55 4.51
C SER A 80 4.57 -23.37 5.36
N GLN A 81 5.75 -23.19 4.76
CA GLN A 81 6.97 -22.95 5.53
C GLN A 81 7.19 -21.44 5.69
N PRO A 82 6.90 -20.84 6.86
CA PRO A 82 7.27 -19.46 7.11
C PRO A 82 8.79 -19.33 7.19
N VAL A 83 9.29 -18.22 6.68
CA VAL A 83 10.67 -17.78 6.83
C VAL A 83 10.64 -16.47 7.57
N ASN A 84 11.57 -16.28 8.51
CA ASN A 84 11.75 -15.01 9.21
C ASN A 84 12.44 -14.00 8.31
N TYR A 85 11.80 -13.69 7.19
CA TYR A 85 12.25 -12.72 6.21
C TYR A 85 11.01 -11.94 5.75
N TYR A 86 11.10 -10.61 5.80
CA TYR A 86 9.98 -9.70 5.58
C TYR A 86 10.32 -8.81 4.37
N PRO A 87 10.04 -9.28 3.14
CA PRO A 87 10.53 -8.65 1.92
C PRO A 87 9.80 -7.36 1.55
N ILE A 88 8.63 -7.11 2.14
CA ILE A 88 7.76 -5.99 1.78
C ILE A 88 8.29 -4.71 2.42
N ILE A 89 8.74 -3.77 1.59
CA ILE A 89 9.18 -2.45 2.01
C ILE A 89 7.94 -1.58 2.23
N HIS A 90 7.94 -0.84 3.34
CA HIS A 90 6.90 0.14 3.64
C HIS A 90 7.41 1.54 3.44
N VAL A 91 6.62 2.35 2.76
CA VAL A 91 6.88 3.78 2.58
C VAL A 91 6.06 4.52 3.63
N HIS A 92 6.75 5.29 4.46
CA HIS A 92 6.13 6.12 5.48
C HIS A 92 6.71 7.54 5.43
N MET A 93 5.83 8.53 5.58
CA MET A 93 6.21 9.93 5.75
C MET A 93 5.94 10.30 7.19
N GLU A 94 6.98 10.62 7.94
CA GLU A 94 6.88 10.90 9.37
C GLU A 94 6.10 12.20 9.60
N GLY A 95 5.18 12.17 10.57
CA GLY A 95 4.38 13.34 10.95
C GLY A 95 3.21 13.69 10.00
N LEU A 96 3.01 12.96 8.90
CA LEU A 96 1.89 13.19 7.99
C LEU A 96 0.78 12.13 8.13
N PRO A 97 -0.50 12.54 8.28
CA PRO A 97 -1.61 11.60 8.22
C PRO A 97 -1.74 11.03 6.81
N HIS A 98 -2.18 9.78 6.73
CA HIS A 98 -2.38 9.10 5.46
C HIS A 98 -3.58 8.17 5.48
N LYS A 99 -4.12 7.95 4.28
CA LYS A 99 -5.03 6.85 3.97
C LYS A 99 -4.43 6.00 2.87
N SER A 100 -4.80 4.73 2.83
CA SER A 100 -4.36 3.82 1.78
C SER A 100 -5.45 2.91 1.25
N ALA A 101 -5.19 2.35 0.07
CA ALA A 101 -6.01 1.33 -0.53
C ALA A 101 -5.12 0.23 -1.13
N HIS A 102 -5.47 -1.02 -0.88
CA HIS A 102 -4.92 -2.18 -1.55
C HIS A 102 -5.84 -2.58 -2.70
N LEU A 103 -5.28 -2.75 -3.89
CA LEU A 103 -5.96 -3.24 -5.07
C LEU A 103 -5.30 -4.54 -5.53
N THR A 104 -6.04 -5.64 -5.50
CA THR A 104 -5.59 -6.94 -5.98
C THR A 104 -6.19 -7.17 -7.36
N ASP A 105 -5.38 -7.11 -8.40
CA ASP A 105 -5.79 -7.49 -9.76
C ASP A 105 -5.62 -9.00 -9.92
N ILE A 106 -6.75 -9.69 -9.94
CA ILE A 106 -6.85 -11.14 -9.98
C ILE A 106 -6.33 -11.68 -11.32
N LYS A 107 -6.53 -10.94 -12.41
CA LYS A 107 -6.20 -11.38 -13.76
C LYS A 107 -4.70 -11.32 -14.01
N SER A 108 -4.06 -10.22 -13.61
CA SER A 108 -2.61 -10.07 -13.74
C SER A 108 -1.84 -10.77 -12.61
N GLY A 109 -2.47 -10.95 -11.44
CA GLY A 109 -1.80 -11.45 -10.22
C GLY A 109 -0.91 -10.39 -9.59
N LEU A 110 -1.23 -9.11 -9.81
CA LEU A 110 -0.54 -7.96 -9.24
C LEU A 110 -1.31 -7.44 -8.03
N VAL A 111 -0.58 -7.01 -7.01
CA VAL A 111 -1.15 -6.22 -5.92
C VAL A 111 -0.59 -4.80 -6.01
N ASN A 112 -1.46 -3.81 -5.91
CA ASN A 112 -1.08 -2.41 -5.82
C ASN A 112 -1.47 -1.88 -4.43
N LYS A 113 -0.59 -1.11 -3.81
CA LYS A 113 -0.88 -0.31 -2.61
C LYS A 113 -0.76 1.16 -2.99
N ILE A 114 -1.83 1.90 -2.83
CA ILE A 114 -1.86 3.35 -3.05
C ILE A 114 -1.96 4.00 -1.68
N GLN A 115 -1.06 4.93 -1.38
CA GLN A 115 -1.06 5.71 -0.16
C GLN A 115 -1.14 7.19 -0.53
N CYS A 116 -2.03 7.94 0.11
CA CYS A 116 -2.15 9.39 -0.05
C CYS A 116 -1.85 10.06 1.30
N PHE A 117 -0.98 11.05 1.28
CA PHE A 117 -0.57 11.87 2.41
C PHE A 117 -0.95 13.33 2.13
N MET A 118 -1.45 14.03 3.13
CA MET A 118 -1.82 15.46 3.00
C MET A 118 -0.76 16.35 3.62
N LEU A 119 -0.32 17.34 2.84
CA LEU A 119 0.55 18.44 3.28
C LEU A 119 0.01 19.73 2.67
N ASP A 120 -0.36 20.71 3.51
CA ASP A 120 -0.85 22.02 3.08
C ASP A 120 -1.94 21.98 1.99
N SER A 121 -2.93 21.10 2.16
CA SER A 121 -4.03 20.83 1.20
C SER A 121 -3.64 20.20 -0.14
N LEU A 122 -2.35 19.96 -0.37
CA LEU A 122 -1.85 19.20 -1.50
C LEU A 122 -1.70 17.73 -1.13
N CYS A 123 -1.93 16.87 -2.12
CA CYS A 123 -1.84 15.43 -1.90
C CYS A 123 -0.59 14.82 -2.51
N ILE A 124 0.28 14.33 -1.65
CA ILE A 124 1.42 13.51 -2.01
C ILE A 124 0.92 12.07 -2.12
N SER A 125 1.32 11.34 -3.16
CA SER A 125 0.87 9.96 -3.36
C SER A 125 2.03 9.01 -3.59
N VAL A 126 1.89 7.80 -3.06
CA VAL A 126 2.82 6.69 -3.24
C VAL A 126 2.04 5.53 -3.83
N ALA A 127 2.43 5.08 -5.02
CA ALA A 127 1.87 3.91 -5.67
C ALA A 127 2.92 2.80 -5.68
N SER A 128 2.66 1.74 -4.91
CA SER A 128 3.52 0.56 -4.82
C SER A 128 2.87 -0.61 -5.53
N GLN A 129 3.62 -1.33 -6.35
CA GLN A 129 3.21 -2.52 -7.07
C GLN A 129 4.05 -3.71 -6.62
N TYR A 130 3.38 -4.84 -6.35
CA TYR A 130 3.98 -6.05 -5.81
C TYR A 130 3.58 -7.24 -6.66
N TYR A 131 4.54 -8.09 -6.98
CA TYR A 131 4.27 -9.37 -7.61
C TYR A 131 5.40 -10.36 -7.41
N VAL A 132 5.06 -11.64 -7.55
CA VAL A 132 6.03 -12.73 -7.60
C VAL A 132 6.15 -13.18 -9.05
N HIS A 133 7.39 -13.27 -9.55
CA HIS A 133 7.64 -13.61 -10.94
C HIS A 133 7.17 -15.04 -11.25
N ARG A 134 6.39 -15.20 -12.34
CA ARG A 134 5.80 -16.51 -12.71
C ARG A 134 6.84 -17.53 -13.18
N ARG A 135 7.81 -17.11 -14.01
CA ARG A 135 8.88 -18.00 -14.54
C ARG A 135 10.08 -18.17 -13.59
N HIS A 136 10.55 -17.08 -12.97
CA HIS A 136 11.63 -17.12 -11.99
C HIS A 136 11.07 -17.33 -10.59
N SER A 137 11.04 -18.59 -10.14
CA SER A 137 10.33 -19.03 -8.93
C SER A 137 10.73 -18.31 -7.65
N SER A 138 11.96 -17.84 -7.57
CA SER A 138 12.58 -17.24 -6.37
C SER A 138 12.58 -15.71 -6.38
N VAL A 139 11.87 -15.08 -7.31
CA VAL A 139 11.93 -13.62 -7.52
C VAL A 139 10.62 -12.97 -7.09
N LEU A 140 10.69 -12.13 -6.06
CA LEU A 140 9.65 -11.20 -5.64
C LEU A 140 10.09 -9.80 -6.04
N ILE A 141 9.18 -9.05 -6.65
CA ILE A 141 9.45 -7.70 -7.14
C ILE A 141 8.49 -6.73 -6.47
N GLN A 142 9.06 -5.65 -5.95
CA GLN A 142 8.33 -4.49 -5.47
C GLN A 142 8.86 -3.26 -6.21
N GLU A 143 7.95 -2.52 -6.83
CA GLU A 143 8.21 -1.19 -7.39
C GLU A 143 7.38 -0.18 -6.60
N PHE A 144 7.91 0.99 -6.31
CA PHE A 144 7.11 2.09 -5.78
C PHE A 144 7.44 3.39 -6.50
N ARG A 145 6.41 4.22 -6.69
CA ARG A 145 6.50 5.52 -7.35
C ARG A 145 5.92 6.56 -6.42
N VAL A 146 6.68 7.62 -6.19
CA VAL A 146 6.25 8.74 -5.36
C VAL A 146 5.98 9.94 -6.24
N HIS A 147 4.83 10.56 -6.04
CA HIS A 147 4.44 11.80 -6.68
C HIS A 147 4.24 12.87 -5.61
N ASN A 148 5.19 13.80 -5.55
CA ASN A 148 5.16 14.97 -4.69
C ASN A 148 4.80 16.22 -5.53
N PRO A 149 3.58 16.75 -5.43
CA PRO A 149 3.18 17.98 -6.11
C PRO A 149 3.55 19.25 -5.33
N THR A 150 4.11 19.13 -4.12
CA THR A 150 4.45 20.30 -3.30
C THR A 150 5.76 20.93 -3.76
N GLU A 151 5.99 22.17 -3.35
CA GLU A 151 7.27 22.87 -3.55
C GLU A 151 8.29 22.49 -2.47
N LEU A 152 7.84 21.85 -1.38
CA LEU A 152 8.67 21.45 -0.26
C LEU A 152 9.22 20.02 -0.48
N PRO A 153 10.49 19.77 -0.15
CA PRO A 153 11.03 18.41 -0.16
C PRO A 153 10.30 17.57 0.89
N VAL A 154 10.01 16.31 0.53
CA VAL A 154 9.40 15.33 1.45
C VAL A 154 10.37 14.20 1.68
N THR A 155 10.58 13.91 2.96
CA THR A 155 11.50 12.91 3.49
C THR A 155 10.73 11.59 3.62
N LEU A 156 11.11 10.59 2.83
CA LEU A 156 10.55 9.24 2.88
C LEU A 156 11.39 8.36 3.80
N TRP A 157 10.72 7.73 4.75
CA TRP A 157 11.28 6.67 5.55
C TRP A 157 10.84 5.34 4.95
N ASN A 158 11.79 4.64 4.33
CA ASN A 158 11.60 3.28 3.90
C ASN A 158 12.22 2.35 4.93
N PHE A 159 11.48 1.35 5.37
CA PHE A 159 12.01 0.34 6.28
C PHE A 159 11.82 -1.07 5.75
N VAL A 160 12.85 -1.88 5.97
CA VAL A 160 12.81 -3.34 5.80
C VAL A 160 13.06 -3.96 7.16
N ILE A 161 12.26 -4.97 7.48
CA ILE A 161 12.49 -5.78 8.68
C ILE A 161 13.35 -6.97 8.27
N LEU A 162 14.62 -6.91 8.64
CA LEU A 162 15.53 -8.04 8.48
C LEU A 162 15.55 -8.81 9.79
N VAL A 163 15.12 -10.08 9.76
CA VAL A 163 15.28 -10.97 10.90
C VAL A 163 16.37 -11.97 10.56
N SER A 164 17.42 -11.98 11.38
CA SER A 164 18.51 -12.95 11.28
C SER A 164 18.34 -14.00 12.37
N GLN A 165 18.45 -15.27 11.97
CA GLN A 165 18.59 -16.39 12.90
C GLN A 165 20.05 -16.84 12.90
N THR A 166 20.75 -16.63 14.01
CA THR A 166 22.05 -17.24 14.27
C THR A 166 21.91 -18.21 15.43
N GLY A 167 21.86 -19.51 15.15
CA GLY A 167 21.63 -20.55 16.17
C GLY A 167 20.18 -20.57 16.68
N LYS A 168 19.98 -20.53 18.01
CA LYS A 168 18.64 -20.49 18.67
C LYS A 168 18.14 -19.07 18.97
N ALA A 169 18.92 -18.04 18.66
CA ALA A 169 18.57 -16.65 18.95
C ALA A 169 17.98 -15.97 17.72
N LEU A 170 16.84 -15.31 17.91
CA LEU A 170 16.18 -14.46 16.92
C LEU A 170 16.61 -13.02 17.16
N SER A 171 17.20 -12.37 16.16
CA SER A 171 17.49 -10.93 16.20
C SER A 171 16.77 -10.25 15.05
N ALA A 172 15.91 -9.29 15.37
CA ALA A 172 15.26 -8.42 14.40
C ALA A 172 16.03 -7.11 14.32
N LYS A 173 16.47 -6.75 13.11
CA LYS A 173 17.07 -5.46 12.81
C LYS A 173 16.16 -4.74 11.82
N GLN A 174 15.63 -3.60 12.24
CA GLN A 174 14.94 -2.71 11.32
C GLN A 174 15.98 -1.84 10.63
N GLU A 175 16.10 -1.96 9.32
CA GLU A 175 16.97 -1.12 8.52
C GLU A 175 16.13 0.02 7.94
N LYS A 176 16.46 1.25 8.36
CA LYS A 176 15.81 2.48 7.89
C LYS A 176 16.67 3.10 6.81
N HIS A 177 16.10 3.28 5.62
CA HIS A 177 16.72 4.04 4.55
C HIS A 177 15.98 5.35 4.36
N GLN A 178 16.73 6.45 4.47
CA GLN A 178 16.26 7.80 4.24
C GLN A 178 16.39 8.15 2.76
N GLN A 179 15.31 8.68 2.16
CA GLN A 179 15.32 9.21 0.80
C GLN A 179 14.59 10.54 0.75
N ASP A 180 15.28 11.59 0.30
CA ASP A 180 14.67 12.90 0.10
C ASP A 180 14.16 13.01 -1.33
N VAL A 181 12.85 13.27 -1.47
CA VAL A 181 12.19 13.39 -2.77
C VAL A 181 11.89 14.85 -3.04
N THR A 182 12.68 15.44 -3.95
CA THR A 182 12.38 16.71 -4.62
C THR A 182 11.54 16.46 -5.87
N GLN A 183 10.89 17.49 -6.43
CA GLN A 183 9.95 17.30 -7.53
C GLN A 183 10.49 16.38 -8.65
N SER A 184 9.64 15.42 -9.05
CA SER A 184 9.80 14.44 -10.13
C SER A 184 10.22 12.99 -9.77
N TRP A 185 9.80 12.11 -10.68
CA TRP A 185 9.72 10.66 -10.61
C TRP A 185 11.04 9.97 -10.27
N ILE A 186 11.18 9.50 -9.03
CA ILE A 186 12.25 8.57 -8.68
C ILE A 186 11.77 7.16 -9.04
N THR A 187 12.10 6.69 -10.24
CA THR A 187 12.17 5.25 -10.52
C THR A 187 13.57 4.76 -10.14
N ARG A 188 13.69 4.03 -9.03
CA ARG A 188 14.91 3.23 -8.81
C ARG A 188 14.89 2.06 -9.79
N ARG A 189 15.75 2.13 -10.82
CA ARG A 189 16.11 0.98 -11.66
C ARG A 189 17.20 0.16 -10.99
#